data_AF-A0A550HBM6-F1
#
_entry.id   AF-A0A550HBM6-F1
#
_cell.length_a   1.000
_cell.length_b   1.000
_cell.length_c   1.000
_cell.angle_alpha   90.00
_cell.angle_beta   90.00
_cell.angle_gamma   90.00
#
_symmetry.space_group_name_H-M   'P 1'
#
loop_
_entity.id
_entity.type
_entity.pdbx_description
1 polymer ?
#
loop_
_entity_poly.entity_id
_entity_poly.type
_entity_poly.pdbx_seq_one_letter_code
_entity_poly.pdbx_strand_id
1 'polypeptide(L)'
;VLAGRDELAERDWALLRPLVVDVPLEVFTDAETRALLAARGVTEPEVVEAVLQLSMGLPLLVGLLALARPETAEDVDADGSVVDTAVERFVQWIADPQQRETILACALAPQLNEDVFGAAAPQEARGLWGWLCEQPFVSGHGDFKQYHSVVRASMVRQQRTHSPQRWTTTHHQLADTHATWRTTAEEDLPEARRWADPRWRRHRLDETYHRLCAHPTAHLPAALEQAVHAAGQDTAMLRQWIDILGQAARDTADPMLLSWADRLQNAATCDQPASAALTALLTHGQL
;
A
#
# COMPACT_ATOMS: atom_id res chain seq x y z
N VAL A 1 23.35 0.74 12.63
CA VAL A 1 22.30 -0.29 12.71
C VAL A 1 21.31 0.01 11.59
N LEU A 2 21.10 -0.95 10.70
CA LEU A 2 20.11 -0.87 9.63
C LEU A 2 18.97 -1.82 10.02
N ALA A 3 17.72 -1.44 9.78
CA ALA A 3 16.55 -2.25 10.07
C ALA A 3 15.66 -2.31 8.83
N GLY A 4 15.12 -3.49 8.55
CA GLY A 4 14.29 -3.73 7.37
C GLY A 4 13.62 -5.09 7.46
N ARG A 5 12.60 -5.31 6.63
CA ARG A 5 11.90 -6.58 6.52
C ARG A 5 12.69 -7.61 5.70
N ASP A 6 13.40 -7.12 4.68
CA ASP A 6 14.07 -7.95 3.69
C ASP A 6 15.57 -8.02 3.99
N GLU A 7 16.22 -9.12 3.64
CA GLU A 7 17.66 -9.27 3.76
C GLU A 7 18.41 -8.19 2.98
N LEU A 8 19.59 -7.80 3.45
CA LEU A 8 20.44 -6.85 2.73
C LEU A 8 20.75 -7.39 1.34
N ALA A 9 20.43 -6.58 0.32
CA ALA A 9 20.64 -6.95 -1.07
C ALA A 9 22.12 -7.27 -1.33
N GLU A 10 22.41 -8.53 -1.69
CA GLU A 10 23.76 -9.02 -2.00
C GLU A 10 24.50 -8.11 -2.99
N ARG A 11 23.79 -7.63 -4.02
CA ARG A 11 24.35 -6.76 -5.05
C ARG A 11 25.01 -5.49 -4.50
N ASP A 12 24.43 -4.90 -3.46
CA ASP A 12 24.87 -3.62 -2.92
C ASP A 12 25.75 -3.79 -1.66
N TRP A 13 25.60 -4.90 -0.95
CA TRP A 13 26.20 -5.12 0.38
C TRP A 13 27.27 -6.21 0.43
N ALA A 14 27.52 -6.95 -0.66
CA ALA A 14 28.48 -8.06 -0.69
C ALA A 14 29.88 -7.69 -0.17
N LEU A 15 30.39 -6.49 -0.47
CA LEU A 15 31.71 -6.04 -0.01
C LEU A 15 31.78 -5.80 1.50
N LEU A 16 30.64 -5.49 2.13
CA LEU A 16 30.55 -5.18 3.55
C LEU A 16 30.04 -6.39 4.36
N ARG A 17 29.59 -7.47 3.72
CA ARG A 17 29.07 -8.68 4.38
C ARG A 17 29.94 -9.21 5.54
N PRO A 18 31.28 -9.28 5.43
CA PRO A 18 32.13 -9.74 6.54
C PRO A 18 32.10 -8.83 7.78
N LEU A 19 31.61 -7.60 7.65
CA LEU A 19 31.51 -6.61 8.72
C LEU A 19 30.07 -6.44 9.25
N VAL A 20 29.12 -7.20 8.72
CA VAL A 20 27.70 -7.13 9.08
C VAL A 20 27.34 -8.35 9.93
N VAL A 21 26.60 -8.11 11.02
CA VAL A 21 25.93 -9.14 11.81
C VAL A 21 24.44 -8.93 11.68
N ASP A 22 23.73 -9.92 11.16
CA ASP A 22 22.28 -9.92 11.10
C ASP A 22 21.73 -10.29 12.48
N VAL A 23 20.84 -9.46 13.01
CA VAL A 23 20.10 -9.71 14.25
C VAL A 23 18.63 -9.82 13.88
N PRO A 24 18.09 -11.04 13.72
CA PRO A 24 16.67 -11.20 13.37
C PRO A 24 15.80 -10.71 14.53
N LEU A 25 14.75 -9.95 14.20
CA LEU A 25 13.72 -9.61 15.16
C LEU A 25 12.73 -10.77 15.22
N GLU A 26 12.76 -11.52 16.32
CA GLU A 26 11.80 -12.58 16.59
C GLU A 26 10.41 -12.00 16.93
N VAL A 27 9.41 -12.87 16.94
CA VAL A 27 8.11 -12.54 17.53
C VAL A 27 8.29 -12.21 19.01
N PHE A 28 7.42 -11.36 19.55
CA PHE A 28 7.40 -11.12 20.98
C PHE A 28 7.08 -12.41 21.73
N THR A 29 7.81 -12.61 22.81
CA THR A 29 7.44 -13.58 23.84
C THR A 29 6.11 -13.18 24.49
N ASP A 30 5.46 -14.13 25.14
CA ASP A 30 4.32 -13.89 26.01
C ASP A 30 4.57 -12.75 27.02
N ALA A 31 5.75 -12.73 27.63
CA ALA A 31 6.11 -11.74 28.63
C ALA A 31 6.22 -10.33 28.01
N GLU A 32 6.86 -10.21 26.85
CA GLU A 32 6.98 -8.95 26.11
C GLU A 32 5.63 -8.45 25.60
N THR A 33 4.79 -9.36 25.09
CA THR A 33 3.42 -9.04 24.64
C THR A 33 2.58 -8.51 25.80
N ARG A 34 2.57 -9.20 26.94
CA ARG A 34 1.87 -8.74 28.16
C ARG A 34 2.41 -7.40 28.65
N ALA A 35 3.72 -7.19 28.62
CA ALA A 35 4.34 -5.93 29.02
C ALA A 35 3.93 -4.77 28.10
N LEU A 36 3.90 -4.98 26.78
CA LEU A 36 3.44 -3.98 25.82
C LEU A 36 1.96 -3.64 26.03
N LEU A 37 1.10 -4.65 26.21
CA LEU A 37 -0.33 -4.47 26.44
C LEU A 37 -0.59 -3.67 27.72
N ALA A 38 0.08 -4.03 28.82
CA ALA A 38 -0.01 -3.30 30.07
C ALA A 38 0.45 -1.84 29.93
N ALA A 39 1.54 -1.58 29.20
CA ALA A 39 2.02 -0.23 28.92
C ALA A 39 1.03 0.61 28.09
N ARG A 40 0.10 -0.03 27.37
CA ARG A 40 -0.97 0.62 26.59
C ARG A 40 -2.32 0.68 27.31
N GLY A 41 -2.38 0.17 28.54
CA GLY A 41 -3.57 0.16 29.39
C GLY A 41 -4.50 -1.04 29.16
N VAL A 42 -4.07 -2.05 28.40
CA VAL A 42 -4.82 -3.30 28.21
C VAL A 42 -4.37 -4.29 29.27
N THR A 43 -5.14 -4.40 30.35
CA THR A 43 -4.77 -5.21 31.54
C THR A 43 -5.74 -6.32 31.88
N GLU A 44 -6.93 -6.34 31.27
CA GLU A 44 -7.95 -7.35 31.55
C GLU A 44 -7.45 -8.74 31.11
N PRO A 45 -7.40 -9.75 32.01
CA PRO A 45 -6.75 -11.03 31.73
C PRO A 45 -7.30 -11.77 30.52
N GLU A 46 -8.62 -11.77 30.33
CA GLU A 46 -9.26 -12.46 29.21
C GLU A 46 -8.93 -11.78 27.87
N VAL A 47 -8.87 -10.44 27.86
CA VAL A 47 -8.47 -9.63 26.69
C VAL A 47 -7.02 -9.90 26.32
N VAL A 48 -6.13 -9.92 27.32
CA VAL A 48 -4.70 -10.18 27.12
C VAL A 48 -4.46 -11.56 26.51
N GLU A 49 -5.17 -12.58 26.99
CA GLU A 49 -5.06 -13.94 26.47
C GLU A 49 -5.59 -14.03 25.03
N ALA A 50 -6.71 -13.38 24.73
CA ALA A 50 -7.23 -13.35 23.38
C ALA A 50 -6.28 -12.62 22.41
N VAL A 51 -5.64 -11.53 22.84
CA VAL A 51 -4.62 -10.84 22.03
C VAL A 51 -3.39 -11.70 21.81
N LEU A 52 -2.93 -12.47 22.80
CA LEU A 52 -1.83 -13.43 22.63
C LEU A 52 -2.15 -14.47 21.55
N GLN A 53 -3.34 -15.06 21.62
CA GLN A 53 -3.79 -16.07 20.66
C GLN A 53 -3.97 -15.49 19.26
N LEU A 54 -4.60 -14.33 19.12
CA LEU A 54 -4.84 -13.72 17.83
C LEU A 54 -3.55 -13.16 17.22
N SER A 55 -2.69 -12.49 17.98
CA SER A 55 -1.49 -11.87 17.42
C SER A 55 -0.37 -12.85 17.10
N MET A 56 -0.36 -14.04 17.70
CA MET A 56 0.73 -15.02 17.63
C MET A 56 2.11 -14.41 17.96
N GLY A 57 2.14 -13.39 18.83
CA GLY A 57 3.35 -12.65 19.20
C GLY A 57 3.89 -11.70 18.11
N LEU A 58 3.22 -11.54 16.97
CA LEU A 58 3.68 -10.64 15.90
C LEU A 58 3.63 -9.17 16.37
N PRO A 59 4.77 -8.46 16.46
CA PRO A 59 4.82 -7.12 17.08
C PRO A 59 3.85 -6.11 16.47
N LEU A 60 3.63 -6.16 15.15
CA LEU A 60 2.67 -5.30 14.47
C LEU A 60 1.22 -5.59 14.87
N LEU A 61 0.83 -6.86 14.96
CA LEU A 61 -0.54 -7.24 15.35
C LEU A 61 -0.80 -6.93 16.82
N VAL A 62 0.18 -7.23 17.69
CA VAL A 62 0.12 -6.83 19.10
C VAL A 62 -0.03 -5.30 19.20
N GLY A 63 0.77 -4.54 18.45
CA GLY A 63 0.72 -3.09 18.44
C GLY A 63 -0.63 -2.52 17.97
N LEU A 64 -1.21 -3.11 16.92
CA LEU A 64 -2.54 -2.74 16.41
C LEU A 64 -3.63 -2.99 17.46
N LEU A 65 -3.70 -4.20 18.01
CA LEU A 65 -4.70 -4.58 19.00
C LEU A 65 -4.54 -3.77 20.30
N ALA A 66 -3.29 -3.50 20.72
CA ALA A 66 -3.01 -2.70 21.91
C ALA A 66 -3.43 -1.22 21.75
N LEU A 67 -3.28 -0.64 20.55
CA LEU A 67 -3.71 0.74 20.30
C LEU A 67 -5.22 0.89 20.30
N ALA A 68 -5.93 -0.16 19.90
CA ALA A 68 -7.37 -0.15 19.85
C ALA A 68 -8.05 -0.28 21.21
N ARG A 69 -7.31 -0.73 22.24
CA ARG A 69 -7.78 -0.88 23.63
C ARG A 69 -9.09 -1.66 23.75
N PRO A 70 -9.12 -2.94 23.32
CA PRO A 70 -10.27 -3.82 23.55
C PRO A 70 -10.60 -3.94 25.04
N GLU A 71 -11.89 -4.06 25.34
CA GLU A 71 -12.40 -4.14 26.72
C GLU A 71 -12.82 -5.58 27.10
N THR A 72 -13.12 -6.45 26.12
CA THR A 72 -13.57 -7.84 26.35
C THR A 72 -12.81 -8.88 25.51
N ALA A 73 -13.01 -10.18 25.76
CA ALA A 73 -12.40 -11.24 24.94
C ALA A 73 -13.17 -11.52 23.64
N GLU A 74 -14.50 -11.39 23.65
CA GLU A 74 -15.36 -11.51 22.44
C GLU A 74 -14.99 -10.47 21.37
N ASP A 75 -14.44 -9.35 21.82
CA ASP A 75 -13.84 -8.30 21.00
C ASP A 75 -12.69 -8.83 20.11
N VAL A 76 -12.02 -9.93 20.47
CA VAL A 76 -10.79 -10.43 19.83
C VAL A 76 -10.97 -11.79 19.12
N ASP A 77 -12.16 -12.42 19.20
CA ASP A 77 -12.46 -13.72 18.57
C ASP A 77 -12.61 -13.62 17.03
N ALA A 78 -12.17 -14.66 16.27
CA ALA A 78 -12.00 -14.60 14.81
C ALA A 78 -12.44 -15.86 14.03
N ASP A 79 -13.25 -15.65 12.97
CA ASP A 79 -13.37 -16.51 11.78
C ASP A 79 -12.65 -15.82 10.61
N GLY A 80 -11.54 -16.37 10.08
CA GLY A 80 -10.87 -15.86 8.87
C GLY A 80 -9.35 -15.62 8.99
N SER A 81 -8.81 -14.76 8.14
CA SER A 81 -7.39 -14.36 8.19
C SER A 81 -7.15 -13.54 9.45
N VAL A 82 -6.29 -14.03 10.34
CA VAL A 82 -5.89 -13.40 11.61
C VAL A 82 -5.54 -11.91 11.45
N VAL A 83 -4.82 -11.57 10.39
CA VAL A 83 -4.46 -10.19 10.06
C VAL A 83 -5.69 -9.35 9.74
N ASP A 84 -6.60 -9.88 8.93
CA ASP A 84 -7.78 -9.14 8.51
C ASP A 84 -8.70 -8.85 9.69
N THR A 85 -8.89 -9.85 10.55
CA THR A 85 -9.63 -9.65 11.79
C THR A 85 -8.96 -8.61 12.68
N ALA A 86 -7.64 -8.68 12.90
CA ALA A 86 -6.95 -7.71 13.74
C ALA A 86 -7.03 -6.28 13.20
N VAL A 87 -6.93 -6.09 11.88
CA VAL A 87 -7.06 -4.77 11.24
C VAL A 87 -8.50 -4.27 11.29
N GLU A 88 -9.48 -5.11 10.99
CA GLU A 88 -10.90 -4.74 11.06
C GLU A 88 -11.29 -4.31 12.48
N ARG A 89 -10.86 -5.06 13.49
CA ARG A 89 -11.08 -4.72 14.90
C ARG A 89 -10.38 -3.43 15.30
N PHE A 90 -9.11 -3.25 14.91
CA PHE A 90 -8.40 -1.99 15.12
C PHE A 90 -9.19 -0.80 14.55
N VAL A 91 -9.64 -0.91 13.30
CA VAL A 91 -10.43 0.15 12.64
C VAL A 91 -11.77 0.37 13.34
N GLN A 92 -12.46 -0.69 13.77
CA GLN A 92 -13.74 -0.62 14.48
C GLN A 92 -13.64 0.17 15.80
N TRP A 93 -12.54 0.01 16.52
CA TRP A 93 -12.32 0.59 17.85
C TRP A 93 -11.73 2.00 17.85
N ILE A 94 -11.39 2.56 16.69
CA ILE A 94 -11.07 3.99 16.60
C ILE A 94 -12.34 4.78 16.96
N ALA A 95 -12.32 5.39 18.16
CA ALA A 95 -13.47 6.09 18.72
C ALA A 95 -13.85 7.35 17.93
N ASP A 96 -12.84 8.10 17.46
CA ASP A 96 -13.05 9.29 16.65
C ASP A 96 -13.42 8.89 15.21
N PRO A 97 -14.65 9.19 14.73
CA PRO A 97 -15.06 8.85 13.38
C PRO A 97 -14.18 9.49 12.31
N GLN A 98 -13.63 10.69 12.56
CA GLN A 98 -12.76 11.38 11.60
C GLN A 98 -11.42 10.68 11.46
N GLN A 99 -10.84 10.20 12.56
CA GLN A 99 -9.62 9.39 12.54
C GLN A 99 -9.82 8.08 11.78
N ARG A 100 -10.94 7.39 12.04
CA ARG A 100 -11.28 6.15 11.37
C ARG A 100 -11.43 6.35 9.87
N GLU A 101 -12.16 7.39 9.48
CA GLU A 101 -12.39 7.73 8.09
C GLU A 101 -11.09 8.12 7.37
N THR A 102 -10.21 8.86 8.05
CA THR A 102 -8.91 9.29 7.54
C THR A 102 -7.99 8.12 7.28
N ILE A 103 -7.84 7.20 8.25
CA ILE A 103 -6.98 6.01 8.08
C ILE A 103 -7.42 5.20 6.87
N LEU A 104 -8.72 4.99 6.70
CA LEU A 104 -9.27 4.22 5.58
C LEU A 104 -9.07 4.95 4.25
N ALA A 105 -9.45 6.23 4.15
CA ALA A 105 -9.34 6.98 2.91
C ALA A 105 -7.88 7.08 2.44
N CYS A 106 -6.95 7.37 3.35
CA CYS A 106 -5.52 7.47 3.03
C CYS A 106 -4.88 6.12 2.70
N ALA A 107 -5.42 4.99 3.17
CA ALA A 107 -4.93 3.66 2.80
C ALA A 107 -5.10 3.34 1.30
N LEU A 108 -6.01 4.03 0.61
CA LEU A 108 -6.22 3.85 -0.84
C LEU A 108 -5.05 4.40 -1.66
N ALA A 109 -4.30 5.37 -1.15
CA ALA A 109 -3.10 5.86 -1.81
C ALA A 109 -1.93 4.87 -1.63
N PRO A 110 -1.17 4.52 -2.68
CA PRO A 110 0.02 3.69 -2.53
C PRO A 110 1.13 4.36 -1.72
N GLN A 111 1.25 5.68 -1.85
CA GLN A 111 2.20 6.52 -1.12
C GLN A 111 1.51 7.82 -0.71
N LEU A 112 1.99 8.43 0.37
CA LEU A 112 1.41 9.63 0.96
C LEU A 112 2.48 10.68 1.21
N ASN A 113 2.18 11.92 0.88
CA ASN A 113 2.76 13.11 1.48
C ASN A 113 1.61 13.99 2.00
N GLU A 114 1.91 15.18 2.52
CA GLU A 114 0.87 16.11 3.01
C GLU A 114 -0.16 16.49 1.93
N ASP A 115 0.27 16.62 0.67
CA ASP A 115 -0.63 16.97 -0.44
C ASP A 115 -1.59 15.81 -0.78
N VAL A 116 -1.07 14.60 -0.92
CA VAL A 116 -1.88 13.39 -1.18
C VAL A 116 -2.80 13.10 0.01
N PHE A 117 -2.32 13.31 1.24
CA PHE A 117 -3.15 13.25 2.43
C PHE A 117 -4.30 14.27 2.35
N GLY A 118 -4.01 15.53 2.00
CA GLY A 118 -5.02 16.57 1.86
C GLY A 118 -6.04 16.29 0.74
N ALA A 119 -5.67 15.52 -0.27
CA ALA A 119 -6.55 15.07 -1.35
C ALA A 119 -7.41 13.85 -0.97
N ALA A 120 -6.87 12.95 -0.14
CA ALA A 120 -7.53 11.71 0.27
C ALA A 120 -8.44 11.88 1.50
N ALA A 121 -7.96 12.61 2.51
CA ALA A 121 -8.62 12.74 3.81
C ALA A 121 -9.87 13.64 3.72
N PRO A 122 -10.88 13.40 4.58
CA PRO A 122 -11.99 14.33 4.77
C PRO A 122 -11.50 15.75 5.06
N GLN A 123 -12.24 16.76 4.61
CA GLN A 123 -11.82 18.16 4.73
C GLN A 123 -11.63 18.58 6.20
N GLU A 124 -12.45 18.05 7.09
CA GLU A 124 -12.43 18.27 8.53
C GLU A 124 -11.23 17.62 9.21
N ALA A 125 -10.61 16.62 8.57
CA ALA A 125 -9.52 15.82 9.10
C ALA A 125 -8.12 16.31 8.70
N ARG A 126 -7.99 17.48 8.05
CA ARG A 126 -6.70 18.00 7.56
C ARG A 126 -5.62 18.15 8.65
N GLY A 127 -6.01 18.31 9.92
CA GLY A 127 -5.09 18.36 11.05
C GLY A 127 -4.51 17.01 11.48
N LEU A 128 -4.98 15.89 10.90
CA LEU A 128 -4.61 14.53 11.32
C LEU A 128 -3.35 13.98 10.64
N TRP A 129 -2.65 14.74 9.80
CA TRP A 129 -1.44 14.26 9.13
C TRP A 129 -0.36 13.76 10.11
N GLY A 130 -0.06 14.57 11.13
CA GLY A 130 0.93 14.21 12.15
C GLY A 130 0.52 12.95 12.91
N TRP A 131 -0.74 12.88 13.32
CA TRP A 131 -1.32 11.70 13.98
C TRP A 131 -1.28 10.44 13.09
N LEU A 132 -1.54 10.58 11.79
CA LEU A 132 -1.46 9.46 10.85
C LEU A 132 -0.02 8.95 10.73
N CYS A 133 0.96 9.86 10.70
CA CYS A 133 2.38 9.52 10.66
C CYS A 133 2.88 8.80 11.92
N GLU A 134 2.18 8.95 13.05
CA GLU A 134 2.50 8.28 14.32
C GLU A 134 1.91 6.86 14.42
N GLN A 135 1.08 6.45 13.46
CA GLN A 135 0.50 5.10 13.47
C GLN A 135 1.59 4.03 13.24
N PRO A 136 1.55 2.89 13.94
CA PRO A 136 2.63 1.89 13.92
C PRO A 136 2.76 1.15 12.59
N PHE A 137 1.71 1.20 11.77
CA PHE A 137 1.69 0.65 10.42
C PHE A 137 1.99 1.72 9.36
N VAL A 138 2.27 2.96 9.74
CA VAL A 138 2.71 4.00 8.81
C VAL A 138 4.21 4.19 8.97
N SER A 139 4.93 4.01 7.87
CA SER A 139 6.39 4.11 7.84
C SER A 139 6.84 4.87 6.60
N GLY A 140 8.11 5.23 6.54
CA GLY A 140 8.66 5.93 5.38
C GLY A 140 9.74 6.92 5.77
N HIS A 141 10.79 6.94 4.94
CA HIS A 141 11.93 7.83 5.07
C HIS A 141 11.92 8.82 3.89
N GLY A 142 12.23 10.09 4.16
CA GLY A 142 12.16 11.16 3.16
C GLY A 142 10.75 11.73 2.98
N ASP A 143 10.43 12.13 1.75
CA ASP A 143 9.24 12.94 1.44
C ASP A 143 7.92 12.15 1.43
N PHE A 144 7.98 10.82 1.51
CA PHE A 144 6.81 9.95 1.38
C PHE A 144 6.67 8.98 2.56
N LYS A 145 5.42 8.76 2.92
CA LYS A 145 4.93 7.77 3.88
C LYS A 145 4.17 6.67 3.14
N GLN A 146 4.18 5.48 3.71
CA GLN A 146 3.53 4.30 3.18
C GLN A 146 2.94 3.50 4.34
N TYR A 147 1.77 2.94 4.09
CA TYR A 147 1.18 1.96 5.00
C TYR A 147 1.93 0.64 4.85
N HIS A 148 2.06 -0.09 5.95
CA HIS A 148 2.55 -1.45 5.96
C HIS A 148 1.68 -2.28 5.01
N SER A 149 2.32 -2.95 4.04
CA SER A 149 1.62 -3.53 2.88
C SER A 149 0.48 -4.48 3.26
N VAL A 150 0.69 -5.27 4.32
CA VAL A 150 -0.29 -6.24 4.83
C VAL A 150 -1.50 -5.55 5.46
N VAL A 151 -1.30 -4.49 6.25
CA VAL A 151 -2.37 -3.72 6.88
C VAL A 151 -3.15 -2.94 5.84
N ARG A 152 -2.43 -2.31 4.90
CA ARG A 152 -3.03 -1.61 3.76
C ARG A 152 -3.93 -2.53 2.95
N ALA A 153 -3.45 -3.71 2.56
CA ALA A 153 -4.22 -4.66 1.76
C ALA A 153 -5.52 -5.09 2.45
N SER A 154 -5.50 -5.20 3.79
CA SER A 154 -6.69 -5.47 4.59
C SER A 154 -7.70 -4.31 4.54
N MET A 155 -7.25 -3.08 4.82
CA MET A 155 -8.10 -1.87 4.78
C MET A 155 -8.69 -1.61 3.38
N VAL A 156 -7.90 -1.83 2.33
CA VAL A 156 -8.32 -1.72 0.91
C VAL A 156 -9.44 -2.72 0.61
N ARG A 157 -9.25 -4.00 0.98
CA ARG A 157 -10.26 -5.06 0.81
C ARG A 157 -11.54 -4.75 1.60
N GLN A 158 -11.41 -4.29 2.85
CA GLN A 158 -12.55 -3.90 3.67
C GLN A 158 -13.38 -2.80 3.00
N GLN A 159 -12.74 -1.73 2.51
CA GLN A 159 -13.44 -0.64 1.82
C GLN A 159 -14.13 -1.08 0.54
N ARG A 160 -13.43 -1.88 -0.27
CA ARG A 160 -13.99 -2.43 -1.52
C ARG A 160 -15.25 -3.26 -1.28
N THR A 161 -15.26 -4.09 -0.22
CA THR A 161 -16.39 -4.97 0.10
C THR A 161 -17.53 -4.22 0.78
N HIS A 162 -17.26 -3.35 1.75
CA HIS A 162 -18.29 -2.70 2.55
C HIS A 162 -18.90 -1.45 1.91
N SER A 163 -18.18 -0.74 1.03
CA SER A 163 -18.69 0.47 0.38
C SER A 163 -18.15 0.65 -1.05
N PRO A 164 -18.60 -0.18 -2.01
CA PRO A 164 -18.13 -0.11 -3.40
C PRO A 164 -18.28 1.27 -4.05
N GLN A 165 -19.37 2.00 -3.76
CA GLN A 165 -19.58 3.34 -4.31
C GLN A 165 -18.56 4.35 -3.75
N ARG A 166 -18.27 4.25 -2.45
CA ARG A 166 -17.26 5.10 -1.79
C ARG A 166 -15.87 4.79 -2.32
N TRP A 167 -15.52 3.51 -2.46
CA TRP A 167 -14.30 3.04 -3.12
C TRP A 167 -14.10 3.71 -4.49
N THR A 168 -15.09 3.59 -5.38
CA THR A 168 -14.99 4.14 -6.74
C THR A 168 -14.90 5.67 -6.71
N THR A 169 -15.69 6.33 -5.85
CA THR A 169 -15.69 7.80 -5.73
C THR A 169 -14.33 8.32 -5.26
N THR A 170 -13.75 7.71 -4.21
CA THR A 170 -12.44 8.14 -3.69
C THR A 170 -11.32 7.88 -4.69
N HIS A 171 -11.32 6.73 -5.37
CA HIS A 171 -10.34 6.48 -6.44
C HIS A 171 -10.48 7.47 -7.60
N HIS A 172 -11.70 7.84 -8.01
CA HIS A 172 -11.88 8.90 -9.01
C HIS A 172 -11.33 10.25 -8.55
N GLN A 173 -11.64 10.68 -7.33
CA GLN A 173 -11.15 11.95 -6.78
C GLN A 173 -9.61 12.01 -6.74
N LEU A 174 -8.97 10.92 -6.31
CA LEU A 174 -7.51 10.84 -6.30
C LEU A 174 -6.95 10.84 -7.72
N ALA A 175 -7.55 10.09 -8.66
CA ALA A 175 -7.15 10.13 -10.05
C ALA A 175 -7.23 11.55 -10.66
N ASP A 176 -8.32 12.26 -10.41
CA ASP A 176 -8.53 13.63 -10.92
C ASP A 176 -7.52 14.62 -10.31
N THR A 177 -7.18 14.43 -9.04
CA THR A 177 -6.17 15.25 -8.35
C THR A 177 -4.78 15.03 -8.94
N HIS A 178 -4.37 13.77 -9.12
CA HIS A 178 -3.10 13.45 -9.78
C HIS A 178 -3.06 13.92 -11.23
N ALA A 179 -4.18 13.83 -11.97
CA ALA A 179 -4.29 14.37 -13.33
C ALA A 179 -4.10 15.89 -13.36
N THR A 180 -4.67 16.60 -12.38
CA THR A 180 -4.50 18.05 -12.22
C THR A 180 -3.04 18.40 -11.96
N TRP A 181 -2.40 17.76 -10.98
CA TRP A 181 -0.99 17.99 -10.67
C TRP A 181 -0.05 17.63 -11.82
N ARG A 182 -0.34 16.56 -12.56
CA ARG A 182 0.38 16.19 -13.78
C ARG A 182 0.26 17.30 -14.83
N THR A 183 -0.96 17.79 -15.08
CA THR A 183 -1.21 18.84 -16.08
C THR A 183 -0.53 20.16 -15.71
N THR A 184 -0.56 20.55 -14.43
CA THR A 184 0.19 21.73 -13.95
C THR A 184 1.69 21.54 -14.15
N ALA A 185 2.24 20.35 -13.91
CA ALA A 185 3.65 20.07 -14.20
C ALA A 185 3.99 20.13 -15.69
N GLU A 186 3.01 19.88 -16.58
CA GLU A 186 3.19 19.95 -18.03
C GLU A 186 3.26 21.39 -18.57
N GLU A 187 2.78 22.40 -17.83
CA GLU A 187 2.80 23.82 -18.24
C GLU A 187 4.23 24.32 -18.52
N ASP A 188 5.19 23.87 -17.70
CA ASP A 188 6.60 24.25 -17.80
C ASP A 188 7.48 23.12 -18.38
N LEU A 189 6.88 22.00 -18.82
CA LEU A 189 7.60 20.79 -19.19
C LEU A 189 7.32 20.34 -20.64
N PRO A 190 8.30 20.49 -21.56
CA PRO A 190 8.16 20.03 -22.94
C PRO A 190 7.84 18.53 -23.03
N GLU A 191 7.01 18.15 -23.99
CA GLU A 191 6.53 16.76 -24.15
C GLU A 191 7.66 15.74 -24.19
N ALA A 192 8.72 16.02 -24.94
CA ALA A 192 9.90 15.15 -25.06
C ALA A 192 10.65 14.91 -23.75
N ARG A 193 10.43 15.73 -22.71
CA ARG A 193 11.08 15.61 -21.39
C ARG A 193 10.17 15.04 -20.30
N ARG A 194 8.88 14.82 -20.58
CA ARG A 194 7.89 14.38 -19.57
C ARG A 194 8.28 13.07 -18.88
N TRP A 195 8.71 12.07 -19.65
CA TRP A 195 9.16 10.79 -19.10
C TRP A 195 10.45 10.87 -18.28
N ALA A 196 11.30 11.88 -18.51
CA ALA A 196 12.51 12.07 -17.72
C ALA A 196 12.20 12.74 -16.36
N ASP A 197 11.10 13.48 -16.25
CA ASP A 197 10.73 14.18 -15.03
C ASP A 197 10.11 13.21 -13.99
N PRO A 198 10.71 13.08 -12.79
CA PRO A 198 10.22 12.14 -11.77
C PRO A 198 8.88 12.56 -11.16
N ARG A 199 8.57 13.87 -11.09
CA ARG A 199 7.31 14.36 -10.53
C ARG A 199 6.16 14.06 -11.48
N TRP A 200 6.34 14.35 -12.77
CA TRP A 200 5.37 14.02 -13.81
C TRP A 200 5.07 12.52 -13.83
N ARG A 201 6.12 11.69 -13.82
CA ARG A 201 5.97 10.22 -13.79
C ARG A 201 5.19 9.72 -12.59
N ARG A 202 5.47 10.23 -11.39
CA ARG A 202 4.74 9.84 -10.18
C ARG A 202 3.25 10.16 -10.30
N HIS A 203 2.91 11.39 -10.70
CA HIS A 203 1.49 11.74 -10.88
C HIS A 203 0.81 10.90 -11.97
N ARG A 204 1.51 10.60 -13.08
CA ARG A 204 0.99 9.71 -14.12
C ARG A 204 0.76 8.27 -13.62
N LEU A 205 1.66 7.74 -12.78
CA LEU A 205 1.49 6.42 -12.15
C LEU A 205 0.29 6.37 -11.24
N ASP A 206 0.22 7.30 -10.30
CA ASP A 206 -0.83 7.31 -9.28
C ASP A 206 -2.20 7.53 -9.92
N GLU A 207 -2.29 8.42 -10.93
CA GLU A 207 -3.50 8.57 -11.73
C GLU A 207 -3.91 7.25 -12.41
N THR A 208 -2.96 6.57 -13.06
CA THR A 208 -3.23 5.28 -13.73
C THR A 208 -3.69 4.23 -12.73
N TYR A 209 -3.02 4.13 -11.58
CA TYR A 209 -3.40 3.25 -10.48
C TYR A 209 -4.83 3.51 -10.02
N HIS A 210 -5.16 4.77 -9.73
CA HIS A 210 -6.47 5.13 -9.21
C HIS A 210 -7.59 4.95 -10.25
N ARG A 211 -7.33 5.22 -11.54
CA ARG A 211 -8.27 4.93 -12.64
C ARG A 211 -8.54 3.44 -12.76
N LEU A 212 -7.49 2.60 -12.74
CA LEU A 212 -7.64 1.15 -12.76
C LEU A 212 -8.42 0.64 -11.56
N CYS A 213 -8.15 1.15 -10.36
CA CYS A 213 -8.88 0.77 -9.16
C CYS A 213 -10.36 1.16 -9.19
N ALA A 214 -10.71 2.31 -9.79
CA ALA A 214 -12.08 2.74 -9.93
C ALA A 214 -12.86 1.93 -10.97
N HIS A 215 -12.28 1.69 -12.15
CA HIS A 215 -12.90 0.98 -13.27
C HIS A 215 -11.86 0.20 -14.11
N PRO A 216 -11.50 -1.04 -13.70
CA PRO A 216 -10.44 -1.81 -14.34
C PRO A 216 -10.65 -1.99 -15.85
N THR A 217 -11.83 -2.47 -16.25
CA THR A 217 -12.15 -2.75 -17.66
C THR A 217 -12.09 -1.52 -18.56
N ALA A 218 -12.53 -0.36 -18.05
CA ALA A 218 -12.56 0.86 -18.83
C ALA A 218 -11.16 1.47 -19.04
N HIS A 219 -10.26 1.30 -18.07
CA HIS A 219 -8.95 1.95 -18.06
C HIS A 219 -7.78 1.02 -18.40
N LEU A 220 -8.01 -0.30 -18.47
CA LEU A 220 -6.98 -1.27 -18.85
C LEU A 220 -6.33 -0.96 -20.21
N PRO A 221 -7.05 -0.67 -21.31
CA PRO A 221 -6.41 -0.39 -22.60
C PRO A 221 -5.43 0.79 -22.52
N ALA A 222 -5.84 1.89 -21.89
CA ALA A 222 -4.99 3.06 -21.71
C ALA A 222 -3.76 2.73 -20.83
N ALA A 223 -3.92 1.92 -19.78
CA ALA A 223 -2.81 1.52 -18.93
C ALA A 223 -1.79 0.61 -19.66
N LEU A 224 -2.28 -0.30 -20.52
CA LEU A 224 -1.42 -1.13 -21.37
C LEU A 224 -0.66 -0.30 -22.41
N GLU A 225 -1.30 0.70 -23.02
CA GLU A 225 -0.64 1.67 -23.91
C GLU A 225 0.48 2.43 -23.15
N GLN A 226 0.23 2.84 -21.91
CA GLN A 226 1.29 3.46 -21.09
C GLN A 226 2.45 2.50 -20.82
N ALA A 227 2.20 1.20 -20.64
CA ALA A 227 3.26 0.20 -20.49
C ALA A 227 4.11 0.06 -21.77
N VAL A 228 3.50 0.18 -22.96
CA VAL A 228 4.23 0.25 -24.24
C VAL A 228 5.17 1.46 -24.27
N HIS A 229 4.67 2.65 -23.91
CA HIS A 229 5.50 3.85 -23.85
C HIS A 229 6.64 3.71 -22.84
N ALA A 230 6.38 3.16 -21.66
CA ALA A 230 7.39 2.92 -20.64
C ALA A 230 8.47 1.93 -21.11
N ALA A 231 8.08 0.86 -21.83
CA ALA A 231 9.03 -0.08 -22.45
C ALA A 231 9.96 0.60 -23.46
N GLY A 232 9.48 1.65 -24.13
CA GLY A 232 10.28 2.48 -25.05
C GLY A 232 11.23 3.46 -24.36
N GLN A 233 11.07 3.72 -23.05
CA GLN A 233 11.98 4.58 -22.28
C GLN A 233 13.18 3.79 -21.77
N ASP A 234 12.96 2.90 -20.82
CA ASP A 234 13.96 1.98 -20.27
C ASP A 234 13.30 0.86 -19.46
N THR A 235 14.11 -0.13 -19.05
CA THR A 235 13.61 -1.29 -18.29
C THR A 235 13.16 -0.94 -16.87
N ALA A 236 13.74 0.08 -16.23
CA ALA A 236 13.33 0.48 -14.89
C ALA A 236 11.94 1.13 -14.93
N MET A 237 11.68 1.95 -15.94
CA MET A 237 10.39 2.58 -16.20
C MET A 237 9.30 1.54 -16.45
N LEU A 238 9.60 0.57 -17.29
CA LEU A 238 8.70 -0.55 -17.56
C LEU A 238 8.34 -1.29 -16.28
N ARG A 239 9.33 -1.63 -15.44
CA ARG A 239 9.08 -2.32 -14.16
C ARG A 239 8.19 -1.51 -13.23
N GLN A 240 8.41 -0.21 -13.10
CA GLN A 240 7.55 0.67 -12.29
C GLN A 240 6.08 0.63 -12.74
N TRP A 241 5.83 0.58 -14.05
CA TRP A 241 4.48 0.51 -14.60
C TRP A 241 3.83 -0.86 -14.35
N ILE A 242 4.61 -1.92 -14.48
CA ILE A 242 4.18 -3.29 -14.18
C ILE A 242 3.85 -3.44 -12.69
N ASP A 243 4.66 -2.86 -11.81
CA ASP A 243 4.43 -2.87 -10.36
C ASP A 243 3.10 -2.19 -10.01
N ILE A 244 2.78 -1.06 -10.65
CA ILE A 244 1.52 -0.34 -10.45
C ILE A 244 0.32 -1.13 -11.00
N LEU A 245 0.45 -1.77 -12.17
CA LEU A 245 -0.56 -2.70 -12.68
C LEU A 245 -0.79 -3.86 -11.72
N GLY A 246 0.27 -4.46 -11.19
CA GLY A 246 0.21 -5.54 -10.20
C GLY A 246 -0.38 -5.10 -8.85
N GLN A 247 -0.12 -3.87 -8.42
CA GLN A 247 -0.75 -3.32 -7.22
C GLN A 247 -2.25 -3.09 -7.44
N ALA A 248 -2.66 -2.47 -8.56
CA ALA A 248 -4.06 -2.28 -8.90
C ALA A 248 -4.81 -3.62 -9.07
N ALA A 249 -4.17 -4.62 -9.67
CA ALA A 249 -4.73 -5.97 -9.81
C ALA A 249 -5.04 -6.62 -8.45
N ARG A 250 -4.11 -6.54 -7.50
CA ARG A 250 -4.29 -7.07 -6.14
C ARG A 250 -5.37 -6.32 -5.37
N ASP A 251 -5.38 -4.99 -5.46
CA ASP A 251 -6.31 -4.14 -4.71
C ASP A 251 -7.76 -4.24 -5.25
N THR A 252 -7.92 -4.43 -6.57
CA THR A 252 -9.24 -4.64 -7.20
C THR A 252 -9.72 -6.08 -7.15
N ALA A 253 -8.80 -7.05 -7.07
CA ALA A 253 -9.05 -8.47 -7.31
C ALA A 253 -9.79 -8.72 -8.63
N ASP A 254 -9.60 -7.86 -9.64
CA ASP A 254 -10.19 -8.03 -10.95
C ASP A 254 -9.45 -9.16 -11.73
N PRO A 255 -10.15 -10.21 -12.18
CA PRO A 255 -9.48 -11.36 -12.82
C PRO A 255 -8.74 -11.01 -14.10
N MET A 256 -9.24 -10.05 -14.88
CA MET A 256 -8.61 -9.65 -16.14
C MET A 256 -7.34 -8.84 -15.86
N LEU A 257 -7.39 -7.92 -14.90
CA LEU A 257 -6.24 -7.14 -14.48
C LEU A 257 -5.16 -8.02 -13.83
N LEU A 258 -5.54 -9.02 -13.02
CA LEU A 258 -4.63 -10.03 -12.46
C LEU A 258 -3.92 -10.83 -13.55
N SER A 259 -4.66 -11.32 -14.55
CA SER A 259 -4.08 -12.06 -15.68
C SER A 259 -3.06 -11.23 -16.45
N TRP A 260 -3.35 -9.94 -16.69
CA TRP A 260 -2.41 -9.03 -17.34
C TRP A 260 -1.20 -8.70 -16.48
N ALA A 261 -1.40 -8.44 -15.18
CA ALA A 261 -0.31 -8.19 -14.24
C ALA A 261 0.66 -9.38 -14.19
N ASP A 262 0.16 -10.61 -14.06
CA ASP A 262 1.00 -11.82 -14.04
C ASP A 262 1.79 -11.98 -15.34
N ARG A 263 1.15 -11.78 -16.50
CA ARG A 263 1.82 -11.85 -17.81
C ARG A 263 2.97 -10.85 -17.91
N LEU A 264 2.73 -9.61 -17.51
CA LEU A 264 3.73 -8.56 -17.59
C LEU A 264 4.84 -8.75 -16.54
N GLN A 265 4.50 -9.19 -15.33
CA GLN A 265 5.49 -9.52 -14.30
C GLN A 265 6.42 -10.64 -14.75
N ASN A 266 5.87 -11.69 -15.36
CA ASN A 266 6.66 -12.77 -15.95
C ASN A 266 7.54 -12.30 -17.11
N ALA A 267 7.06 -11.36 -17.94
CA ALA A 267 7.88 -10.75 -18.97
C ALA A 267 9.03 -9.92 -18.38
N ALA A 268 8.82 -9.24 -17.25
CA ALA A 268 9.81 -8.37 -16.61
C ALA A 268 11.03 -9.10 -16.02
N THR A 269 10.91 -10.42 -15.79
CA THR A 269 11.97 -11.30 -15.26
C THR A 269 12.81 -11.96 -16.36
N CYS A 270 12.41 -11.86 -17.62
CA CYS A 270 13.15 -12.38 -18.76
C CYS A 270 14.44 -11.56 -19.05
N ASP A 271 15.36 -12.13 -19.81
CA ASP A 271 16.64 -11.49 -20.19
C ASP A 271 16.43 -10.19 -21.00
N GLN A 272 15.33 -10.12 -21.76
CA GLN A 272 14.93 -8.92 -22.51
C GLN A 272 13.52 -8.46 -22.10
N PRO A 273 13.38 -7.77 -20.95
CA PRO A 273 12.08 -7.41 -20.38
C PRO A 273 11.19 -6.62 -21.33
N ALA A 274 11.75 -5.62 -22.03
CA ALA A 274 10.98 -4.80 -22.96
C ALA A 274 10.41 -5.61 -24.13
N SER A 275 11.24 -6.46 -24.75
CA SER A 275 10.80 -7.30 -25.87
C SER A 275 9.75 -8.33 -25.43
N ALA A 276 9.93 -8.96 -24.28
CA ALA A 276 8.99 -9.92 -23.72
C ALA A 276 7.63 -9.25 -23.41
N ALA A 277 7.66 -8.06 -22.81
CA ALA A 277 6.45 -7.32 -22.46
C ALA A 277 5.68 -6.87 -23.72
N LEU A 278 6.38 -6.33 -24.72
CA LEU A 278 5.78 -5.93 -25.99
C LEU A 278 5.20 -7.15 -26.75
N THR A 279 5.88 -8.29 -26.70
CA THR A 279 5.37 -9.54 -27.28
C THR A 279 4.08 -9.99 -26.58
N ALA A 280 4.03 -9.93 -25.24
CA ALA A 280 2.83 -10.26 -24.49
C ALA A 280 1.65 -9.33 -24.84
N LEU A 281 1.92 -8.03 -24.98
CA LEU A 281 0.94 -7.01 -25.36
C LEU A 281 0.42 -7.22 -26.79
N LEU A 282 1.27 -7.54 -27.76
CA LEU A 282 0.87 -7.81 -29.14
C LEU A 282 0.12 -9.14 -29.31
N THR A 283 0.49 -10.16 -28.54
CA THR A 283 -0.10 -11.50 -28.69
C THR A 283 -1.48 -11.60 -28.03
N HIS A 284 -1.72 -10.81 -26.98
CA HIS A 284 -2.93 -10.92 -26.17
C HIS A 284 -3.76 -9.64 -26.08
N GLY A 285 -3.21 -8.51 -26.49
CA GLY A 285 -3.95 -7.26 -26.59
C GLY A 285 -4.75 -7.25 -27.88
N GLN A 286 -6.07 -7.10 -27.78
CA GLN A 286 -6.83 -6.48 -28.87
C GLN A 286 -6.62 -4.96 -28.74
N LEU A 287 -5.40 -4.50 -29.04
CA LEU A 287 -5.10 -3.08 -29.16
C LEU A 287 -5.58 -2.56 -30.52
#